data_AF-A0A5B0FR70-F1
#
_entry.id   AF-A0A5B0FR70-F1
#
_cell.length_a   1.000
_cell.length_b   1.000
_cell.length_c   1.000
_cell.angle_alpha   90.00
_cell.angle_beta   90.00
_cell.angle_gamma   90.00
#
_symmetry.space_group_name_H-M   'P 1'
#
loop_
_entity.id
_entity.type
_entity.pdbx_description
1 polymer ?
#
loop_
_entity_poly.entity_id
_entity_poly.type
_entity_poly.pdbx_seq_one_letter_code
_entity_poly.pdbx_strand_id
1 'polypeptide(L)'
;MQAFTHTTTSSPHRFQELDALRGIAAFGVMLFHFTINANKLLLGWQFRFGVTGVDLFFMISGFVILLSASKANSVREFAIARFVRLYPTFWICAFVTFLFKKYDEPENTGTKELLANATMAPNFFGVEYLDGSYWTLVIELTFYFWMAAIMRSGSVKYIAESGLIVLTAIISFHLNSIQYPDFYQFIIQKIQIVNHFPLFYSGIIFYYIKKSGWSFKHAVYLVTSATASFYLHDKGGHSRDFLSLNEHCLIITAFHLLFLLFVSDRLEFLKIRALIFLGKISYCLYLIHQYIGLRIIEWLGKFGNLNIYPALFITISLCMTFAWVITFRIEMPAVCFLKSKMQLSTPVCKKQDSIKKLESLLTSKQK
;
A
#
# COMPACT_ATOMS: atom_id res chain seq x y z
N MET A 1 8.87 -6.49 -50.38
CA MET A 1 7.69 -6.22 -49.53
C MET A 1 7.69 -7.27 -48.42
N GLN A 2 8.50 -7.06 -47.37
CA GLN A 2 8.65 -8.00 -46.25
C GLN A 2 8.07 -7.35 -44.99
N ALA A 3 7.08 -8.02 -44.41
CA ALA A 3 6.36 -7.61 -43.24
C ALA A 3 7.27 -7.63 -42.00
N PHE A 4 7.40 -6.47 -41.34
CA PHE A 4 7.95 -6.39 -39.99
C PHE A 4 6.90 -6.91 -39.00
N THR A 5 7.08 -8.15 -38.57
CA THR A 5 6.40 -8.71 -37.40
C THR A 5 6.95 -8.04 -36.14
N HIS A 6 6.18 -7.12 -35.56
CA HIS A 6 6.46 -6.60 -34.22
C HIS A 6 6.30 -7.71 -33.19
N THR A 7 7.38 -8.41 -32.86
CA THR A 7 7.48 -9.22 -31.65
C THR A 7 7.39 -8.30 -30.44
N THR A 8 6.22 -8.22 -29.83
CA THR A 8 5.99 -7.62 -28.53
C THR A 8 6.71 -8.44 -27.46
N THR A 9 7.95 -8.06 -27.15
CA THR A 9 8.68 -8.62 -26.01
C THR A 9 7.92 -8.28 -24.72
N SER A 10 7.24 -9.27 -24.17
CA SER A 10 6.51 -9.19 -22.91
C SER A 10 7.43 -8.74 -21.77
N SER A 11 7.12 -7.60 -21.16
CA SER A 11 7.75 -7.22 -19.89
C SER A 11 7.37 -8.26 -18.82
N PRO A 12 8.27 -8.69 -17.92
CA PRO A 12 7.98 -9.69 -16.92
C PRO A 12 6.74 -9.32 -16.12
N HIS A 13 5.77 -10.25 -16.10
CA HIS A 13 4.42 -10.16 -15.53
C HIS A 13 4.29 -9.17 -14.35
N ARG A 14 3.87 -7.95 -14.68
CA ARG A 14 3.29 -6.99 -13.73
C ARG A 14 1.78 -7.03 -13.93
N PHE A 15 1.06 -7.39 -12.88
CA PHE A 15 -0.41 -7.45 -12.90
C PHE A 15 -0.99 -6.03 -12.90
N GLN A 16 -1.38 -5.56 -14.08
CA GLN A 16 -1.91 -4.20 -14.28
C GLN A 16 -3.24 -4.01 -13.54
N GLU A 17 -3.99 -5.08 -13.36
CA GLU A 17 -5.23 -5.14 -12.59
C GLU A 17 -4.95 -4.81 -11.12
N LEU A 18 -3.89 -5.38 -10.53
CA LEU A 18 -3.49 -5.04 -9.16
C LEU A 18 -3.00 -3.60 -9.03
N ASP A 19 -2.35 -3.06 -10.06
CA ASP A 19 -2.01 -1.63 -10.09
C ASP A 19 -3.29 -0.77 -10.11
N ALA A 20 -4.25 -1.11 -10.97
CA ALA A 20 -5.53 -0.40 -11.04
C ALA A 20 -6.28 -0.44 -9.70
N LEU A 21 -6.35 -1.60 -9.06
CA LEU A 21 -6.97 -1.75 -7.73
C LEU A 21 -6.26 -0.93 -6.65
N ARG A 22 -4.92 -0.88 -6.66
CA ARG A 22 -4.14 0.01 -5.79
C ARG A 22 -4.45 1.48 -6.03
N GLY A 23 -4.62 1.88 -7.28
CA GLY A 23 -5.02 3.24 -7.65
C GLY A 23 -6.39 3.60 -7.08
N ILE A 24 -7.38 2.74 -7.30
CA ILE A 24 -8.74 2.90 -6.76
C ILE A 24 -8.70 2.99 -5.23
N ALA A 25 -7.94 2.11 -4.57
CA ALA A 25 -7.78 2.11 -3.12
C ALA A 25 -7.16 3.42 -2.59
N ALA A 26 -6.03 3.86 -3.14
CA ALA A 26 -5.36 5.10 -2.71
C ALA A 26 -6.29 6.31 -2.88
N PHE A 27 -6.95 6.41 -4.03
CA PHE A 27 -7.86 7.51 -4.29
C PHE A 27 -9.09 7.47 -3.39
N GLY A 28 -9.65 6.28 -3.14
CA GLY A 28 -10.74 6.09 -2.18
C GLY A 28 -10.38 6.51 -0.76
N VAL A 29 -9.18 6.16 -0.27
CA VAL A 29 -8.67 6.58 1.05
C VAL A 29 -8.50 8.10 1.12
N MET A 30 -7.99 8.73 0.04
CA MET A 30 -7.89 10.19 -0.03
C MET A 30 -9.26 10.87 0.05
N LEU A 31 -10.23 10.41 -0.74
CA LEU A 31 -11.59 10.95 -0.69
C LEU A 31 -12.23 10.74 0.69
N PHE A 32 -11.97 9.61 1.35
CA PHE A 32 -12.40 9.38 2.71
C PHE A 32 -11.87 10.46 3.64
N HIS A 33 -10.55 10.65 3.71
CA HIS A 33 -9.97 11.67 4.59
C HIS A 33 -10.45 13.09 4.27
N PHE A 34 -10.65 13.43 3.00
CA PHE A 34 -11.09 14.76 2.60
C PHE A 34 -12.56 15.06 2.92
N THR A 35 -13.38 14.06 3.20
CA THR A 35 -14.83 14.21 3.38
C THR A 35 -15.33 13.93 4.79
N ILE A 36 -14.44 13.54 5.71
CA ILE A 36 -14.77 13.28 7.13
C ILE A 36 -14.46 14.49 8.03
N ASN A 37 -14.68 14.33 9.35
CA ASN A 37 -14.38 15.33 10.38
C ASN A 37 -15.05 16.68 10.09
N ALA A 38 -14.30 17.80 10.19
CA ALA A 38 -14.82 19.14 9.95
C ALA A 38 -15.40 19.31 8.52
N ASN A 39 -14.81 18.64 7.53
CA ASN A 39 -15.24 18.76 6.14
C ASN A 39 -16.62 18.14 5.90
N LYS A 40 -17.01 17.11 6.68
CA LYS A 40 -18.36 16.52 6.62
C LYS A 40 -19.45 17.57 6.86
N LEU A 41 -19.24 18.48 7.82
CA LEU A 41 -20.22 19.51 8.16
C LEU A 41 -20.37 20.52 7.02
N LEU A 42 -19.28 20.85 6.35
CA LEU A 42 -19.27 21.77 5.21
C LEU A 42 -19.86 21.14 3.95
N LEU A 43 -19.69 19.83 3.77
CA LEU A 43 -20.18 19.08 2.61
C LEU A 43 -21.65 18.65 2.72
N GLY A 44 -22.11 18.37 3.94
CA GLY A 44 -23.40 17.72 4.20
C GLY A 44 -23.39 16.20 3.96
N TRP A 45 -22.25 15.63 3.57
CA TRP A 45 -22.07 14.18 3.33
C TRP A 45 -20.62 13.76 3.63
N GLN A 46 -20.37 12.46 3.70
CA GLN A 46 -19.04 11.88 3.92
C GLN A 46 -18.87 10.55 3.16
N PHE A 47 -17.66 10.27 2.68
CA PHE A 47 -17.33 9.02 1.99
C PHE A 47 -16.65 8.00 2.93
N ARG A 48 -17.43 7.44 3.87
CA ARG A 48 -16.93 6.55 4.94
C ARG A 48 -16.24 5.27 4.43
N PHE A 49 -16.75 4.69 3.34
CA PHE A 49 -16.26 3.41 2.82
C PHE A 49 -14.81 3.45 2.32
N GLY A 50 -14.27 4.63 2.00
CA GLY A 50 -12.89 4.76 1.52
C GLY A 50 -11.84 4.29 2.53
N VAL A 51 -12.15 4.23 3.83
CA VAL A 51 -11.27 3.65 4.86
C VAL A 51 -10.85 2.20 4.52
N THR A 52 -11.73 1.44 3.88
CA THR A 52 -11.49 0.03 3.51
C THR A 52 -10.52 -0.14 2.35
N GLY A 53 -10.09 0.95 1.71
CA GLY A 53 -8.99 0.89 0.75
C GLY A 53 -7.70 0.36 1.40
N VAL A 54 -7.51 0.56 2.70
CA VAL A 54 -6.41 -0.02 3.47
C VAL A 54 -6.51 -1.55 3.56
N ASP A 55 -7.72 -2.09 3.77
CA ASP A 55 -7.96 -3.53 3.81
C ASP A 55 -7.62 -4.18 2.46
N LEU A 56 -7.99 -3.49 1.37
CA LEU A 56 -7.62 -3.88 0.02
C LEU A 56 -6.10 -3.83 -0.20
N PHE A 57 -5.40 -2.81 0.33
CA PHE A 57 -3.93 -2.76 0.27
C PHE A 57 -3.29 -3.96 0.97
N PHE A 58 -3.75 -4.35 2.16
CA PHE A 58 -3.20 -5.50 2.87
C PHE A 58 -3.39 -6.81 2.11
N MET A 59 -4.56 -7.01 1.49
CA MET A 59 -4.80 -8.18 0.65
C MET A 59 -3.91 -8.20 -0.61
N ILE A 60 -3.74 -7.05 -1.29
CA ILE A 60 -2.81 -6.93 -2.42
C ILE A 60 -1.37 -7.16 -1.97
N SER A 61 -0.98 -6.67 -0.80
CA SER A 61 0.35 -6.87 -0.23
C SER A 61 0.62 -8.34 0.04
N GLY A 62 -0.28 -9.08 0.69
CA GLY A 62 -0.14 -10.54 0.86
C GLY A 62 0.20 -11.28 -0.45
N PHE A 63 -0.52 -10.96 -1.53
CA PHE A 63 -0.30 -11.53 -2.86
C PHE A 63 1.06 -11.14 -3.46
N VAL A 64 1.35 -9.83 -3.53
CA VAL A 64 2.53 -9.30 -4.24
C VAL A 64 3.83 -9.61 -3.49
N ILE A 65 3.77 -9.73 -2.17
CA ILE A 65 4.94 -10.01 -1.33
C ILE A 65 5.33 -11.47 -1.50
N LEU A 66 4.39 -12.41 -1.48
CA LEU A 66 4.69 -13.82 -1.76
C LEU A 66 5.15 -14.02 -3.21
N LEU A 67 4.54 -13.31 -4.18
CA LEU A 67 5.02 -13.27 -5.56
C LEU A 67 6.47 -12.76 -5.67
N SER A 68 6.85 -11.80 -4.83
CA SER A 68 8.21 -11.25 -4.82
C SER A 68 9.19 -12.23 -4.16
N ALA A 69 8.78 -12.88 -3.07
CA ALA A 69 9.55 -13.91 -2.39
C ALA A 69 9.81 -15.13 -3.28
N SER A 70 8.80 -15.56 -4.08
CA SER A 70 8.93 -16.70 -4.99
C SER A 70 9.83 -16.46 -6.19
N LYS A 71 10.11 -15.20 -6.52
CA LYS A 71 11.00 -14.78 -7.62
C LYS A 71 12.41 -14.42 -7.15
N ALA A 72 12.60 -14.20 -5.85
CA ALA A 72 13.91 -13.82 -5.30
C ALA A 72 14.80 -15.05 -5.11
N ASN A 73 16.08 -14.93 -5.48
CA ASN A 73 17.04 -16.02 -5.32
C ASN A 73 17.59 -16.12 -3.89
N SER A 74 17.44 -15.06 -3.09
CA SER A 74 17.88 -15.02 -1.70
C SER A 74 17.03 -14.09 -0.84
N VAL A 75 17.09 -14.28 0.48
CA VAL A 75 16.48 -13.38 1.48
C VAL A 75 17.02 -11.95 1.33
N ARG A 76 18.33 -11.81 1.05
CA ARG A 76 18.98 -10.52 0.84
C ARG A 76 18.39 -9.80 -0.38
N GLU A 77 18.24 -10.50 -1.50
CA GLU A 77 17.62 -9.95 -2.71
C GLU A 77 16.18 -9.50 -2.46
N PHE A 78 15.38 -10.32 -1.75
CA PHE A 78 14.03 -9.97 -1.36
C PHE A 78 14.00 -8.69 -0.50
N ALA A 79 14.79 -8.64 0.58
CA ALA A 79 14.82 -7.52 1.51
C ALA A 79 15.23 -6.21 0.81
N ILE A 80 16.27 -6.25 -0.03
CA ILE A 80 16.69 -5.09 -0.81
C ILE A 80 15.58 -4.63 -1.77
N ALA A 81 14.94 -5.56 -2.48
CA ALA A 81 13.89 -5.22 -3.43
C ALA A 81 12.70 -4.53 -2.76
N ARG A 82 12.40 -4.88 -1.49
CA ARG A 82 11.36 -4.22 -0.68
C ARG A 82 11.83 -2.88 -0.14
N PHE A 83 13.07 -2.80 0.36
CA PHE A 83 13.65 -1.56 0.85
C PHE A 83 13.66 -0.47 -0.24
N VAL A 84 14.19 -0.79 -1.43
CA VAL A 84 14.24 0.12 -2.58
C VAL A 84 12.84 0.53 -3.06
N ARG A 85 11.83 -0.34 -2.87
CA ARG A 85 10.45 -0.05 -3.28
C ARG A 85 9.77 1.00 -2.38
N LEU A 86 10.09 1.01 -1.09
CA LEU A 86 9.39 1.80 -0.08
C LEU A 86 10.18 3.05 0.38
N TYR A 87 11.39 2.83 0.90
CA TYR A 87 12.11 3.86 1.66
C TYR A 87 12.45 5.12 0.88
N PRO A 88 12.95 5.07 -0.37
CA PRO A 88 13.32 6.29 -1.08
C PRO A 88 12.16 7.28 -1.21
N THR A 89 11.01 6.81 -1.71
CA THR A 89 9.81 7.63 -1.85
C THR A 89 9.26 8.05 -0.50
N PHE A 90 9.23 7.14 0.47
CA PHE A 90 8.77 7.46 1.81
C PHE A 90 9.57 8.59 2.45
N TRP A 91 10.90 8.55 2.39
CA TRP A 91 11.74 9.60 2.97
C TRP A 91 11.50 10.96 2.31
N ILE A 92 11.29 11.00 0.99
CA ILE A 92 10.97 12.24 0.29
C ILE A 92 9.62 12.77 0.76
N CYS A 93 8.57 11.94 0.75
CA CYS A 93 7.25 12.36 1.19
C CYS A 93 7.23 12.75 2.68
N ALA A 94 7.87 11.98 3.55
CA ALA A 94 8.01 12.27 4.97
C ALA A 94 8.75 13.59 5.20
N PHE A 95 9.80 13.88 4.44
CA PHE A 95 10.51 15.14 4.51
C PHE A 95 9.64 16.31 4.04
N VAL A 96 8.88 16.15 2.93
CA VAL A 96 7.93 17.18 2.48
C VAL A 96 6.84 17.42 3.53
N THR A 97 6.23 16.37 4.08
CA THR A 97 5.25 16.49 5.17
C THR A 97 5.87 17.16 6.39
N PHE A 98 7.11 16.82 6.74
CA PHE A 98 7.83 17.48 7.83
C PHE A 98 7.99 18.98 7.59
N LEU A 99 8.33 19.43 6.38
CA LEU A 99 8.43 20.86 6.07
C LEU A 99 7.08 21.58 6.22
N PHE A 100 5.99 20.96 5.75
CA PHE A 100 4.63 21.50 5.94
C PHE A 100 4.27 21.58 7.42
N LYS A 101 4.48 20.50 8.18
CA LYS A 101 4.19 20.46 9.62
C LYS A 101 5.09 21.42 10.41
N LYS A 102 6.35 21.62 9.99
CA LYS A 102 7.27 22.58 10.62
C LYS A 102 6.82 24.02 10.42
N TYR A 103 6.18 24.32 9.29
CA TYR A 103 5.61 25.64 9.02
C TYR A 103 4.31 25.88 9.79
N ASP A 104 3.41 24.90 9.83
CA ASP A 104 2.07 25.03 10.43
C ASP A 104 2.07 24.83 11.96
N GLU A 105 2.93 23.93 12.46
CA GLU A 105 3.02 23.51 13.86
C GLU A 105 4.50 23.45 14.32
N PRO A 106 5.23 24.58 14.35
CA PRO A 106 6.68 24.60 14.56
C PRO A 106 7.13 24.07 15.93
N GLU A 107 6.30 24.22 16.96
CA GLU A 107 6.58 23.80 18.34
C GLU A 107 6.47 22.29 18.53
N ASN A 108 5.61 21.63 17.75
CA ASN A 108 5.36 20.18 17.83
C ASN A 108 6.18 19.37 16.80
N THR A 109 7.07 20.04 16.05
CA THR A 109 7.78 19.43 14.91
C THR A 109 9.27 19.70 14.99
N GLY A 110 10.03 18.71 15.43
CA GLY A 110 11.48 18.76 15.58
C GLY A 110 12.20 17.63 14.85
N THR A 111 13.52 17.60 15.04
CA THR A 111 14.39 16.59 14.43
C THR A 111 14.08 15.18 14.95
N LYS A 112 13.62 15.07 16.20
CA LYS A 112 13.20 13.79 16.79
C LYS A 112 12.04 13.17 16.00
N GLU A 113 11.05 13.97 15.64
CA GLU A 113 9.88 13.56 14.88
C GLU A 113 10.27 13.07 13.49
N LEU A 114 11.15 13.82 12.81
CA LEU A 114 11.66 13.43 11.49
C LEU A 114 12.46 12.13 11.54
N LEU A 115 13.40 12.00 12.48
CA LEU A 115 14.24 10.80 12.59
C LEU A 115 13.45 9.56 13.01
N ALA A 116 12.52 9.69 13.96
CA ALA A 116 11.64 8.59 14.36
C ALA A 116 10.76 8.15 13.19
N ASN A 117 10.15 9.09 12.47
CA ASN A 117 9.32 8.77 11.30
C ASN A 117 10.13 8.19 10.14
N ALA A 118 11.39 8.59 9.95
CA ALA A 118 12.26 8.02 8.92
C ALA A 118 12.45 6.49 9.04
N THR A 119 12.19 5.91 10.22
CA THR A 119 12.19 4.46 10.44
C THR A 119 10.92 3.73 9.96
N MET A 120 9.85 4.47 9.63
CA MET A 120 8.46 3.98 9.48
C MET A 120 7.82 3.42 10.76
N ALA A 121 8.51 3.52 11.90
CA ALA A 121 8.08 2.93 13.17
C ALA A 121 8.14 3.93 14.35
N PRO A 122 7.68 5.20 14.19
CA PRO A 122 7.80 6.24 15.22
C PRO A 122 7.11 5.87 16.53
N ASN A 123 6.05 5.07 16.47
CA ASN A 123 5.33 4.56 17.65
C ASN A 123 6.21 3.79 18.64
N PHE A 124 7.30 3.16 18.19
CA PHE A 124 8.26 2.48 19.07
C PHE A 124 9.17 3.45 19.84
N PHE A 125 9.26 4.70 19.38
CA PHE A 125 10.00 5.78 20.03
C PHE A 125 9.10 6.72 20.85
N GLY A 126 7.80 6.39 20.97
CA GLY A 126 6.81 7.25 21.63
C GLY A 126 6.56 8.56 20.88
N VAL A 127 6.71 8.54 19.56
CA VAL A 127 6.54 9.71 18.68
C VAL A 127 5.36 9.49 17.75
N GLU A 128 4.60 10.53 17.48
CA GLU A 128 3.48 10.48 16.55
C GLU A 128 3.93 10.39 15.09
N TYR A 129 3.05 9.88 14.23
CA TYR A 129 3.30 9.90 12.80
C TYR A 129 3.27 11.35 12.27
N LEU A 130 4.19 11.67 11.36
CA LEU A 130 4.16 12.94 10.63
C LEU A 130 2.88 13.09 9.79
N ASP A 131 2.41 11.98 9.23
CA ASP A 131 1.17 11.87 8.49
C ASP A 131 0.33 10.74 9.07
N GLY A 132 -0.97 11.00 9.27
CA GLY A 132 -1.89 10.03 9.86
C GLY A 132 -2.08 8.74 9.06
N SER A 133 -1.61 8.65 7.81
CA SER A 133 -1.72 7.47 6.95
C SER A 133 -0.57 6.47 7.13
N TYR A 134 0.52 6.91 7.77
CA TYR A 134 1.78 6.16 7.87
C TYR A 134 1.70 4.91 8.76
N TRP A 135 0.70 4.79 9.63
CA TRP A 135 0.50 3.61 10.48
C TRP A 135 0.40 2.30 9.66
N THR A 136 -0.10 2.36 8.43
CA THR A 136 -0.19 1.17 7.56
C THR A 136 1.17 0.63 7.13
N LEU A 137 2.19 1.49 7.06
CA LEU A 137 3.52 1.13 6.55
C LEU A 137 4.28 0.23 7.53
N VAL A 138 4.12 0.46 8.85
CA VAL A 138 4.76 -0.39 9.86
C VAL A 138 4.19 -1.82 9.84
N ILE A 139 2.90 -1.97 9.51
CA ILE A 139 2.24 -3.27 9.34
C ILE A 139 2.86 -4.00 8.15
N GLU A 140 2.99 -3.32 7.01
CA GLU A 140 3.61 -3.89 5.82
C GLU A 140 5.08 -4.25 6.07
N LEU A 141 5.83 -3.39 6.77
CA LEU A 141 7.22 -3.63 7.17
C LEU A 141 7.36 -4.85 8.08
N THR A 142 6.46 -5.01 9.06
CA THR A 142 6.42 -6.18 9.94
C THR A 142 6.21 -7.46 9.12
N PHE A 143 5.30 -7.42 8.14
CA PHE A 143 5.06 -8.54 7.26
C PHE A 143 6.27 -8.87 6.38
N TYR A 144 7.06 -7.87 5.95
CA TYR A 144 8.33 -8.11 5.25
C TYR A 144 9.35 -8.86 6.11
N PHE A 145 9.50 -8.49 7.38
CA PHE A 145 10.39 -9.19 8.30
C PHE A 145 9.94 -10.63 8.52
N TRP A 146 8.64 -10.88 8.70
CA TRP A 146 8.09 -12.23 8.81
C TRP A 146 8.34 -13.07 7.55
N MET A 147 8.08 -12.51 6.36
CA MET A 147 8.34 -13.20 5.10
C MET A 147 9.84 -13.51 4.94
N ALA A 148 10.71 -12.56 5.26
CA ALA A 148 12.16 -12.77 5.20
C ALA A 148 12.63 -13.88 6.16
N ALA A 149 12.04 -13.97 7.36
CA ALA A 149 12.31 -15.04 8.31
C ALA A 149 11.85 -16.41 7.78
N ILE A 150 10.65 -16.49 7.20
CA ILE A 150 10.11 -17.71 6.57
C ILE A 150 10.96 -18.14 5.36
N MET A 151 11.45 -17.18 4.56
CA MET A 151 12.38 -17.45 3.48
C MET A 151 13.70 -18.00 4.00
N ARG A 152 14.23 -17.44 5.10
CA ARG A 152 15.50 -17.89 5.69
C ARG A 152 15.39 -19.30 6.28
N SER A 153 14.24 -19.68 6.84
CA SER A 153 14.02 -21.05 7.34
C SER A 153 13.76 -22.07 6.25
N GLY A 154 13.54 -21.64 5.00
CA GLY A 154 13.17 -22.54 3.89
C GLY A 154 11.70 -23.02 3.96
N SER A 155 10.89 -22.44 4.85
CA SER A 155 9.50 -22.87 5.10
C SER A 155 8.46 -22.21 4.20
N VAL A 156 8.86 -21.49 3.15
CA VAL A 156 7.94 -20.81 2.21
C VAL A 156 6.95 -21.79 1.58
N LYS A 157 7.34 -23.06 1.37
CA LYS A 157 6.46 -24.11 0.85
C LYS A 157 5.27 -24.43 1.76
N TYR A 158 5.37 -24.15 3.06
CA TYR A 158 4.34 -24.39 4.07
C TYR A 158 3.64 -23.09 4.49
N ILE A 159 3.79 -22.00 3.73
CA ILE A 159 3.30 -20.68 4.16
C ILE A 159 1.78 -20.62 4.31
N ALA A 160 1.04 -21.42 3.52
CA ALA A 160 -0.40 -21.54 3.66
C ALA A 160 -0.76 -22.21 5.00
N GLU A 161 -0.16 -23.36 5.30
CA GLU A 161 -0.39 -24.09 6.55
C GLU A 161 0.09 -23.30 7.77
N SER A 162 1.28 -22.69 7.71
CA SER A 162 1.78 -21.85 8.79
C SER A 162 0.93 -20.60 8.97
N GLY A 163 0.40 -20.05 7.88
CA GLY A 163 -0.51 -18.90 7.93
C GLY A 163 -1.81 -19.25 8.64
N LEU A 164 -2.37 -20.44 8.42
CA LEU A 164 -3.51 -20.92 9.18
C LEU A 164 -3.18 -21.09 10.67
N ILE A 165 -2.01 -21.63 11.02
CA ILE A 165 -1.57 -21.77 12.42
C ILE A 165 -1.46 -20.39 13.09
N VAL A 166 -0.82 -19.43 12.43
CA VAL A 166 -0.70 -18.04 12.93
C VAL A 166 -2.08 -17.41 13.07
N LEU A 167 -2.97 -17.59 12.10
CA LEU A 167 -4.33 -17.07 12.14
C LEU A 167 -5.10 -17.64 13.34
N THR A 168 -5.03 -18.96 13.56
CA THR A 168 -5.65 -19.61 14.72
C THR A 168 -5.06 -19.06 16.02
N ALA A 169 -3.74 -18.89 16.12
CA ALA A 169 -3.09 -18.32 17.29
C ALA A 169 -3.55 -16.87 17.57
N ILE A 170 -3.72 -16.05 16.53
CA ILE A 170 -4.25 -14.69 16.64
C ILE A 170 -5.68 -14.71 17.17
N ILE A 171 -6.54 -15.56 16.62
CA ILE A 171 -7.93 -15.68 17.09
C ILE A 171 -7.98 -16.15 18.54
N SER A 172 -7.19 -17.18 18.90
CA SER A 172 -7.05 -17.61 20.29
C SER A 172 -6.54 -16.50 21.20
N PHE A 173 -5.62 -15.67 20.74
CA PHE A 173 -5.11 -14.51 21.49
C PHE A 173 -6.22 -13.48 21.78
N HIS A 174 -7.06 -13.14 20.80
CA HIS A 174 -8.18 -12.23 21.02
C HIS A 174 -9.29 -12.82 21.90
N LEU A 175 -9.58 -14.13 21.77
CA LEU A 175 -10.60 -14.79 22.59
C LEU A 175 -10.22 -14.83 24.09
N ASN A 176 -8.92 -14.89 24.39
CA ASN A 176 -8.41 -14.94 25.76
C ASN A 176 -7.95 -13.58 26.28
N SER A 177 -8.36 -12.47 25.65
CA SER A 177 -7.89 -11.10 25.98
C SER A 177 -8.08 -10.71 27.45
N ILE A 178 -9.10 -11.28 28.11
CA ILE A 178 -9.43 -11.01 29.52
C ILE A 178 -8.37 -11.56 30.47
N GLN A 179 -7.63 -12.60 30.07
CA GLN A 179 -6.62 -13.25 30.92
C GLN A 179 -5.32 -12.42 31.05
N TYR A 180 -5.08 -11.47 30.14
CA TYR A 180 -3.84 -10.69 30.08
C TYR A 180 -4.08 -9.26 29.56
N PRO A 181 -4.88 -8.43 30.26
CA PRO A 181 -5.37 -7.15 29.73
C PRO A 181 -4.26 -6.18 29.32
N ASP A 182 -3.22 -6.01 30.15
CA ASP A 182 -2.12 -5.07 29.86
C ASP A 182 -1.27 -5.53 28.67
N PHE A 183 -0.95 -6.83 28.63
CA PHE A 183 -0.22 -7.41 27.51
C PHE A 183 -1.05 -7.37 26.22
N TYR A 184 -2.36 -7.61 26.32
CA TYR A 184 -3.28 -7.50 25.20
C TYR A 184 -3.25 -6.08 24.61
N GLN A 185 -3.40 -5.06 25.46
CA GLN A 185 -3.35 -3.65 25.04
C GLN A 185 -2.01 -3.28 24.41
N PHE A 186 -0.89 -3.74 24.99
CA PHE A 186 0.43 -3.52 24.42
C PHE A 186 0.55 -4.10 22.99
N ILE A 187 0.12 -5.34 22.80
CA ILE A 187 0.21 -6.03 21.51
C ILE A 187 -0.67 -5.39 20.45
N ILE A 188 -1.95 -5.11 20.73
CA ILE A 188 -2.84 -4.52 19.72
C ILE A 188 -2.42 -3.10 19.30
N GLN A 189 -1.75 -2.36 20.18
CA GLN A 189 -1.25 -1.01 19.90
C GLN A 189 0.08 -1.00 19.15
N LYS A 190 1.02 -1.90 19.51
CA LYS A 190 2.38 -1.92 18.94
C LYS A 190 2.53 -2.87 17.75
N ILE A 191 1.77 -3.96 17.72
CA ILE A 191 1.85 -5.03 16.71
C ILE A 191 0.52 -5.10 15.96
N GLN A 192 0.19 -4.01 15.26
CA GLN A 192 -1.10 -3.84 14.59
C GLN A 192 -1.38 -4.91 13.50
N ILE A 193 -0.34 -5.58 12.98
CA ILE A 193 -0.52 -6.69 12.03
C ILE A 193 -1.41 -7.80 12.59
N VAL A 194 -1.47 -7.98 13.91
CA VAL A 194 -2.36 -8.98 14.56
C VAL A 194 -3.82 -8.76 14.18
N ASN A 195 -4.24 -7.50 14.00
CA ASN A 195 -5.62 -7.15 13.65
C ASN A 195 -5.91 -7.24 12.14
N HIS A 196 -4.87 -7.26 11.30
CA HIS A 196 -4.99 -7.19 9.84
C HIS A 196 -4.42 -8.41 9.10
N PHE A 197 -3.80 -9.33 9.83
CA PHE A 197 -3.17 -10.53 9.29
C PHE A 197 -4.09 -11.39 8.39
N PRO A 198 -5.40 -11.57 8.68
CA PRO A 198 -6.23 -12.40 7.82
C PRO A 198 -6.27 -11.89 6.37
N LEU A 199 -6.19 -10.58 6.13
CA LEU A 199 -6.18 -9.99 4.79
C LEU A 199 -4.90 -10.31 4.03
N PHE A 200 -3.74 -10.20 4.69
CA PHE A 200 -2.46 -10.65 4.12
C PHE A 200 -2.49 -12.14 3.80
N TYR A 201 -3.08 -12.93 4.68
CA TYR A 201 -3.25 -14.37 4.48
C TYR A 201 -4.17 -14.68 3.29
N SER A 202 -5.31 -13.99 3.13
CA SER A 202 -6.16 -14.12 1.93
C SER A 202 -5.36 -13.83 0.66
N GLY A 203 -4.53 -12.78 0.65
CA GLY A 203 -3.64 -12.44 -0.47
C GLY A 203 -2.66 -13.57 -0.82
N ILE A 204 -2.05 -14.21 0.19
CA ILE A 204 -1.19 -15.39 0.01
C ILE A 204 -1.97 -16.54 -0.67
N ILE A 205 -3.18 -16.83 -0.20
CA ILE A 205 -4.00 -17.92 -0.76
C ILE A 205 -4.43 -17.61 -2.19
N PHE A 206 -4.79 -16.36 -2.50
CA PHE A 206 -5.08 -15.95 -3.88
C PHE A 206 -3.86 -16.08 -4.80
N TYR A 207 -2.65 -15.86 -4.30
CA TYR A 207 -1.44 -16.15 -5.06
C TYR A 207 -1.30 -17.65 -5.39
N TYR A 208 -1.59 -18.54 -4.43
CA TYR A 208 -1.59 -19.98 -4.69
C TYR A 208 -2.67 -20.40 -5.67
N ILE A 209 -3.88 -19.85 -5.56
CA ILE A 209 -4.95 -20.12 -6.54
C ILE A 209 -4.51 -19.68 -7.93
N LYS A 210 -3.89 -18.49 -8.05
CA LYS A 210 -3.40 -18.00 -9.34
C LYS A 210 -2.28 -18.85 -9.94
N LYS A 211 -1.40 -19.40 -9.09
CA LYS A 211 -0.24 -20.19 -9.52
C LYS A 211 -0.57 -21.65 -9.81
N SER A 212 -1.36 -22.27 -8.94
CA SER A 212 -1.56 -23.73 -8.88
C SER A 212 -3.01 -24.16 -9.14
N GLY A 213 -3.92 -23.21 -9.36
CA GLY A 213 -5.34 -23.48 -9.56
C GLY A 213 -6.14 -23.62 -8.27
N TRP A 214 -7.44 -23.80 -8.42
CA TRP A 214 -8.38 -23.92 -7.29
C TRP A 214 -8.29 -25.28 -6.61
N SER A 215 -8.51 -25.32 -5.30
CA SER A 215 -8.66 -26.56 -4.53
C SER A 215 -9.62 -26.34 -3.37
N PHE A 216 -10.19 -27.42 -2.82
CA PHE A 216 -11.05 -27.33 -1.64
C PHE A 216 -10.32 -26.72 -0.43
N LYS A 217 -9.01 -27.00 -0.26
CA LYS A 217 -8.20 -26.40 0.80
C LYS A 217 -8.15 -24.87 0.68
N HIS A 218 -8.02 -24.35 -0.54
CA HIS A 218 -8.04 -22.89 -0.76
C HIS A 218 -9.37 -22.28 -0.34
N ALA A 219 -10.49 -22.94 -0.62
CA ALA A 219 -11.81 -22.49 -0.17
C ALA A 219 -11.88 -22.41 1.36
N VAL A 220 -11.41 -23.46 2.06
CA VAL A 220 -11.34 -23.48 3.54
C VAL A 220 -10.50 -22.32 4.06
N TYR A 221 -9.29 -22.12 3.53
CA TYR A 221 -8.41 -21.03 3.98
C TYR A 221 -9.02 -19.64 3.74
N LEU A 222 -9.66 -19.42 2.59
CA LEU A 222 -10.32 -18.16 2.29
C LEU A 222 -11.50 -17.90 3.23
N VAL A 223 -12.37 -18.90 3.44
CA VAL A 223 -13.51 -18.78 4.36
C VAL A 223 -13.03 -18.51 5.78
N THR A 224 -12.03 -19.25 6.27
CA THR A 224 -11.44 -19.00 7.59
C THR A 224 -10.84 -17.59 7.69
N SER A 225 -10.13 -17.13 6.66
CA SER A 225 -9.55 -15.78 6.63
C SER A 225 -10.62 -14.68 6.65
N ALA A 226 -11.70 -14.84 5.88
CA ALA A 226 -12.80 -13.87 5.82
C ALA A 226 -13.54 -13.82 7.16
N THR A 227 -13.89 -14.96 7.73
CA THR A 227 -14.56 -15.04 9.04
C THR A 227 -13.68 -14.47 10.16
N ALA A 228 -12.37 -14.70 10.10
CA ALA A 228 -11.42 -14.06 11.02
C ALA A 228 -11.40 -12.54 10.86
N SER A 229 -11.42 -12.00 9.63
CA SER A 229 -11.56 -10.55 9.40
C SER A 229 -12.87 -9.99 9.95
N PHE A 230 -13.97 -10.73 9.89
CA PHE A 230 -15.25 -10.30 10.48
C PHE A 230 -15.14 -10.20 11.99
N TYR A 231 -14.59 -11.23 12.63
CA TYR A 231 -14.38 -11.26 14.07
C TYR A 231 -13.44 -10.15 14.56
N LEU A 232 -12.39 -9.82 13.80
CA LEU A 232 -11.41 -8.80 14.18
C LEU A 232 -11.87 -7.35 13.95
N HIS A 233 -13.07 -7.13 13.39
CA HIS A 233 -13.60 -5.80 13.09
C HIS A 233 -13.49 -4.84 14.30
N ASP A 234 -13.89 -5.28 15.50
CA ASP A 234 -13.92 -4.46 16.71
C ASP A 234 -12.61 -4.50 17.52
N LYS A 235 -11.59 -5.25 17.07
CA LYS A 235 -10.37 -5.57 17.86
C LYS A 235 -9.17 -4.65 17.62
N GLY A 236 -9.30 -3.66 16.73
CA GLY A 236 -8.28 -2.61 16.59
C GLY A 236 -8.08 -2.02 15.18
N GLY A 237 -8.91 -2.37 14.20
CA GLY A 237 -8.87 -1.75 12.88
C GLY A 237 -9.59 -0.39 12.85
N HIS A 238 -9.04 0.57 12.10
CA HIS A 238 -9.67 1.90 11.93
C HIS A 238 -11.05 1.85 11.25
N SER A 239 -11.35 0.79 10.48
CA SER A 239 -12.65 0.61 9.84
C SER A 239 -13.82 0.58 10.84
N ARG A 240 -13.60 0.17 12.10
CA ARG A 240 -14.62 0.13 13.17
C ARG A 240 -15.16 1.51 13.55
N ASP A 241 -14.34 2.55 13.39
CA ASP A 241 -14.69 3.91 13.79
C ASP A 241 -15.65 4.53 12.76
N PHE A 242 -15.73 3.95 11.56
CA PHE A 242 -16.47 4.51 10.43
C PHE A 242 -17.48 3.56 9.80
N LEU A 243 -17.47 2.26 10.07
CA LEU A 243 -18.38 1.28 9.49
C LEU A 243 -18.95 0.37 10.57
N SER A 244 -20.21 -0.03 10.39
CA SER A 244 -20.81 -1.12 11.17
C SER A 244 -20.18 -2.46 10.80
N LEU A 245 -20.33 -3.45 11.68
CA LEU A 245 -19.88 -4.82 11.42
C LEU A 245 -20.44 -5.36 10.10
N ASN A 246 -21.73 -5.17 9.83
CA ASN A 246 -22.39 -5.67 8.62
C ASN A 246 -21.83 -5.02 7.34
N GLU A 247 -21.59 -3.71 7.36
CA GLU A 247 -20.96 -2.99 6.25
C GLU A 247 -19.54 -3.49 6.00
N HIS A 248 -18.75 -3.67 7.06
CA HIS A 248 -17.39 -4.16 6.95
C HIS A 248 -17.36 -5.61 6.42
N CYS A 249 -18.21 -6.49 6.93
CA CYS A 249 -18.37 -7.87 6.42
C CYS A 249 -18.69 -7.88 4.93
N LEU A 250 -19.66 -7.05 4.51
CA LEU A 250 -20.04 -6.93 3.10
C LEU A 250 -18.86 -6.51 2.22
N ILE A 251 -18.08 -5.51 2.65
CA ILE A 251 -16.91 -5.04 1.91
C ILE A 251 -15.80 -6.10 1.84
N ILE A 252 -15.50 -6.78 2.95
CA ILE A 252 -14.50 -7.85 2.95
C ILE A 252 -14.93 -9.01 2.05
N THR A 253 -16.21 -9.38 2.04
CA THR A 253 -16.76 -10.35 1.08
C THR A 253 -16.60 -9.84 -0.35
N ALA A 254 -16.92 -8.57 -0.62
CA ALA A 254 -16.75 -7.97 -1.94
C ALA A 254 -15.29 -7.99 -2.41
N PHE A 255 -14.32 -7.74 -1.53
CA PHE A 255 -12.90 -7.86 -1.87
C PHE A 255 -12.47 -9.30 -2.15
N HIS A 256 -12.98 -10.29 -1.42
CA HIS A 256 -12.72 -11.69 -1.73
C HIS A 256 -13.30 -12.08 -3.10
N LEU A 257 -14.53 -11.65 -3.41
CA LEU A 257 -15.14 -11.86 -4.74
C LEU A 257 -14.34 -11.15 -5.84
N LEU A 258 -13.89 -9.92 -5.60
CA LEU A 258 -13.05 -9.16 -6.51
C LEU A 258 -11.72 -9.90 -6.78
N PHE A 259 -11.09 -10.46 -5.75
CA PHE A 259 -9.88 -11.26 -5.92
C PHE A 259 -10.15 -12.60 -6.61
N LEU A 260 -11.31 -13.23 -6.42
CA LEU A 260 -11.73 -14.39 -7.20
C LEU A 260 -11.85 -14.06 -8.69
N LEU A 261 -12.41 -12.90 -9.03
CA LEU A 261 -12.45 -12.39 -10.41
C LEU A 261 -11.04 -12.11 -10.94
N PHE A 262 -10.16 -11.53 -10.12
CA PHE A 262 -8.76 -11.27 -10.48
C PHE A 262 -8.01 -12.57 -10.80
N VAL A 263 -8.06 -13.57 -9.92
CA VAL A 263 -7.33 -14.83 -10.14
C VAL A 263 -7.89 -15.61 -11.33
N SER A 264 -9.17 -15.42 -11.66
CA SER A 264 -9.86 -15.99 -12.82
C SER A 264 -9.69 -15.19 -14.12
N ASP A 265 -8.80 -14.19 -14.15
CA ASP A 265 -8.53 -13.33 -15.32
C ASP A 265 -9.77 -12.56 -15.84
N ARG A 266 -10.75 -12.28 -14.97
CA ARG A 266 -11.99 -11.56 -15.32
C ARG A 266 -11.94 -10.05 -15.10
N LEU A 267 -10.81 -9.52 -14.62
CA LEU A 267 -10.62 -8.09 -14.35
C LEU A 267 -9.88 -7.33 -15.46
N GLU A 268 -9.82 -7.87 -16.69
CA GLU A 268 -9.12 -7.20 -17.78
C GLU A 268 -9.69 -5.82 -18.13
N PHE A 269 -10.98 -5.60 -17.88
CA PHE A 269 -11.61 -4.29 -18.06
C PHE A 269 -11.03 -3.19 -17.16
N LEU A 270 -10.33 -3.54 -16.08
CA LEU A 270 -9.62 -2.58 -15.22
C LEU A 270 -8.30 -2.08 -15.85
N LYS A 271 -7.84 -2.69 -16.95
CA LYS A 271 -6.61 -2.29 -17.67
C LYS A 271 -6.77 -0.99 -18.47
N ILE A 272 -7.60 -0.06 -17.99
CA ILE A 272 -7.73 1.27 -18.60
C ILE A 272 -6.57 2.17 -18.19
N ARG A 273 -6.11 2.99 -19.14
CA ARG A 273 -4.91 3.84 -18.97
C ARG A 273 -4.97 4.73 -17.73
N ALA A 274 -6.15 5.28 -17.43
CA ALA A 274 -6.38 6.14 -16.27
C ALA A 274 -6.19 5.40 -14.94
N LEU A 275 -6.75 4.20 -14.77
CA LEU A 275 -6.59 3.42 -13.54
C LEU A 275 -5.16 2.90 -13.37
N ILE A 276 -4.53 2.47 -14.46
CA ILE A 276 -3.12 2.08 -14.43
C ILE A 276 -2.23 3.27 -14.05
N PHE A 277 -2.54 4.47 -14.55
CA PHE A 277 -1.84 5.69 -14.17
C PHE A 277 -2.01 5.98 -12.68
N LEU A 278 -3.25 5.93 -12.17
CA LEU A 278 -3.56 6.12 -10.76
C LEU A 278 -2.81 5.10 -9.89
N GLY A 279 -2.74 3.85 -10.33
CA GLY A 279 -1.97 2.78 -9.71
C GLY A 279 -0.45 3.01 -9.68
N LYS A 280 0.10 3.73 -10.66
CA LYS A 280 1.54 4.06 -10.68
C LYS A 280 1.88 5.11 -9.63
N ILE A 281 1.03 6.12 -9.45
CA ILE A 281 1.26 7.21 -8.48
C ILE A 281 0.68 6.90 -7.10
N SER A 282 -0.01 5.76 -6.94
CA SER A 282 -0.82 5.46 -5.75
C SER A 282 -0.02 5.49 -4.46
N TYR A 283 1.26 5.07 -4.49
CA TYR A 283 2.11 5.07 -3.31
C TYR A 283 2.45 6.49 -2.85
N CYS A 284 2.95 7.33 -3.75
CA CYS A 284 3.19 8.75 -3.44
C CYS A 284 1.91 9.46 -3.01
N LEU A 285 0.80 9.23 -3.73
CA LEU A 285 -0.49 9.82 -3.41
C LEU A 285 -0.93 9.45 -1.99
N TYR A 286 -0.83 8.17 -1.64
CA TYR A 286 -1.14 7.69 -0.31
C TYR A 286 -0.27 8.35 0.77
N LEU A 287 1.01 8.60 0.50
CA LEU A 287 1.92 9.19 1.51
C LEU A 287 1.68 10.68 1.79
N ILE A 288 1.17 11.44 0.82
CA ILE A 288 1.04 12.90 0.95
C ILE A 288 -0.39 13.37 1.16
N HIS A 289 -1.39 12.52 0.94
CA HIS A 289 -2.76 13.02 0.85
C HIS A 289 -3.30 13.55 2.18
N GLN A 290 -3.00 12.91 3.32
CA GLN A 290 -3.76 13.17 4.54
C GLN A 290 -3.38 14.50 5.18
N TYR A 291 -2.15 14.66 5.71
CA TYR A 291 -1.76 15.89 6.40
C TYR A 291 -1.72 17.08 5.44
N ILE A 292 -0.94 16.96 4.36
CA ILE A 292 -0.77 18.05 3.39
C ILE A 292 -2.11 18.40 2.72
N GLY A 293 -2.88 17.41 2.29
CA GLY A 293 -4.17 17.65 1.65
C GLY A 293 -5.18 18.32 2.57
N LEU A 294 -5.30 17.87 3.82
CA LEU A 294 -6.20 18.50 4.79
C LEU A 294 -5.79 19.95 5.10
N ARG A 295 -4.49 20.23 5.23
CA ARG A 295 -3.99 21.60 5.44
C ARG A 295 -4.24 22.51 4.24
N ILE A 296 -4.07 22.01 3.01
CA ILE A 296 -4.41 22.79 1.81
C ILE A 296 -5.91 23.12 1.78
N ILE A 297 -6.79 22.17 2.08
CA ILE A 297 -8.25 22.42 2.15
C ILE A 297 -8.54 23.52 3.17
N GLU A 298 -7.95 23.43 4.36
CA GLU A 298 -8.12 24.42 5.42
C GLU A 298 -7.60 25.80 5.02
N TRP A 299 -6.41 25.89 4.42
CA TRP A 299 -5.84 27.16 3.97
C TRP A 299 -6.66 27.80 2.85
N LEU A 300 -7.16 27.01 1.89
CA LEU A 300 -8.04 27.51 0.82
C LEU A 300 -9.38 28.02 1.37
N GLY A 301 -9.92 27.38 2.40
CA GLY A 301 -11.12 27.85 3.09
C GLY A 301 -10.87 29.12 3.90
N LYS A 302 -9.83 29.14 4.74
CA LYS A 302 -9.54 30.26 5.67
C LYS A 302 -8.98 31.50 4.97
N PHE A 303 -7.96 31.33 4.12
CA PHE A 303 -7.25 32.45 3.50
C PHE A 303 -7.74 32.74 2.08
N GLY A 304 -8.17 31.70 1.35
CA GLY A 304 -8.72 31.86 0.00
C GLY A 304 -10.21 32.22 -0.03
N ASN A 305 -10.90 32.16 1.13
CA ASN A 305 -12.35 32.33 1.24
C ASN A 305 -13.14 31.44 0.25
N LEU A 306 -12.59 30.28 -0.08
CA LEU A 306 -13.21 29.35 -1.02
C LEU A 306 -14.24 28.46 -0.32
N ASN A 307 -15.33 28.18 -1.02
CA ASN A 307 -16.23 27.10 -0.63
C ASN A 307 -15.50 25.74 -0.69
N ILE A 308 -15.96 24.78 0.11
CA ILE A 308 -15.38 23.43 0.22
C ILE A 308 -15.27 22.70 -1.13
N TYR A 309 -16.23 22.88 -2.07
CA TYR A 309 -16.20 22.17 -3.35
C TYR A 309 -15.01 22.59 -4.25
N PRO A 310 -14.81 23.89 -4.56
CA PRO A 310 -13.57 24.35 -5.21
C PRO A 310 -12.30 23.97 -4.45
N ALA A 311 -12.30 24.10 -3.11
CA ALA A 311 -11.14 23.75 -2.30
C ALA A 311 -10.75 22.27 -2.47
N LEU A 312 -11.72 21.36 -2.43
CA LEU A 312 -11.50 19.93 -2.67
C LEU A 312 -10.96 19.64 -4.07
N PHE A 313 -11.55 20.25 -5.10
CA PHE A 313 -11.10 20.04 -6.48
C PHE A 313 -9.64 20.46 -6.68
N ILE A 314 -9.28 21.64 -6.14
CA ILE A 314 -7.91 22.16 -6.18
C ILE A 314 -6.98 21.24 -5.39
N THR A 315 -7.33 20.86 -4.16
CA THR A 315 -6.49 19.97 -3.34
C THR A 315 -6.28 18.61 -4.00
N ILE A 316 -7.32 17.96 -4.52
CA ILE A 316 -7.20 16.68 -5.24
C ILE A 316 -6.24 16.83 -6.42
N SER A 317 -6.39 17.90 -7.21
CA SER A 317 -5.52 18.19 -8.36
C SER A 317 -4.06 18.41 -7.93
N LEU A 318 -3.83 19.14 -6.84
CA LEU A 318 -2.49 19.38 -6.28
C LEU A 318 -1.86 18.08 -5.74
N CYS A 319 -2.59 17.29 -4.96
CA CYS A 319 -2.11 16.00 -4.46
C CYS A 319 -1.77 15.04 -5.60
N MET A 320 -2.61 14.94 -6.63
CA MET A 320 -2.32 14.13 -7.82
C MET A 320 -1.10 14.63 -8.58
N THR A 321 -0.93 15.96 -8.69
CA THR A 321 0.22 16.58 -9.36
C THR A 321 1.51 16.33 -8.58
N PHE A 322 1.51 16.54 -7.26
CA PHE A 322 2.66 16.25 -6.41
C PHE A 322 3.03 14.77 -6.44
N ALA A 323 2.04 13.87 -6.33
CA ALA A 323 2.28 12.44 -6.44
C ALA A 323 2.90 12.08 -7.80
N TRP A 324 2.39 12.67 -8.89
CA TRP A 324 2.94 12.49 -10.24
C TRP A 324 4.39 12.99 -10.34
N VAL A 325 4.68 14.22 -9.88
CA VAL A 325 6.04 14.78 -9.93
C VAL A 325 7.00 13.89 -9.14
N ILE A 326 6.69 13.55 -7.89
CA ILE A 326 7.57 12.74 -7.04
C ILE A 326 7.78 11.36 -7.66
N THR A 327 6.72 10.69 -8.13
CA THR A 327 6.83 9.36 -8.73
C THR A 327 7.72 9.35 -9.97
N PHE A 328 7.47 10.24 -10.94
CA PHE A 328 8.16 10.18 -12.23
C PHE A 328 9.53 10.88 -12.22
N ARG A 329 9.72 11.92 -11.41
CA ARG A 329 10.97 12.70 -11.36
C ARG A 329 11.94 12.22 -10.30
N ILE A 330 11.46 11.56 -9.24
CA ILE A 330 12.31 11.19 -8.11
C ILE A 330 12.30 9.69 -7.84
N GLU A 331 11.13 9.08 -7.60
CA GLU A 331 11.01 7.65 -7.28
C GLU A 331 11.53 6.77 -8.41
N MET A 332 11.02 6.92 -9.63
CA MET A 332 11.38 6.04 -10.74
C MET A 332 12.89 6.09 -11.06
N PRO A 333 13.54 7.28 -11.14
CA PRO A 333 14.98 7.36 -11.28
C PRO A 333 15.75 6.74 -10.12
N ALA A 334 15.36 7.01 -8.86
CA ALA A 334 16.03 6.49 -7.68
C ALA A 334 15.94 4.95 -7.61
N VAL A 335 14.77 4.38 -7.88
CA VAL A 335 14.56 2.93 -7.93
C VAL A 335 15.39 2.28 -9.03
N CYS A 336 15.44 2.89 -10.23
CA CYS A 336 16.24 2.36 -11.33
C CYS A 336 17.74 2.41 -11.01
N PHE A 337 18.21 3.54 -10.47
CA PHE A 337 19.60 3.72 -10.05
C PHE A 337 20.01 2.68 -9.01
N LEU A 338 19.24 2.54 -7.92
CA LEU A 338 19.52 1.59 -6.84
C LEU A 338 19.50 0.14 -7.35
N LYS A 339 18.53 -0.23 -8.20
CA LYS A 339 18.48 -1.60 -8.77
C LYS A 339 19.64 -1.90 -9.70
N SER A 340 20.05 -0.93 -10.53
CA SER A 340 21.20 -1.08 -11.44
C SER A 340 22.50 -1.33 -10.68
N LYS A 341 22.73 -0.58 -9.60
CA LYS A 341 23.93 -0.69 -8.76
C LYS A 341 23.99 -2.02 -7.99
N MET A 342 22.83 -2.62 -7.72
CA MET A 342 22.71 -3.84 -6.93
C MET A 342 22.58 -5.10 -7.80
N GLN A 343 22.76 -4.99 -9.13
CA GLN A 343 22.60 -6.07 -10.11
C GLN A 343 21.25 -6.81 -10.01
N LEU A 344 20.22 -6.12 -9.49
CA LEU A 344 18.88 -6.68 -9.39
C LEU A 344 18.20 -6.58 -10.77
N SER A 345 17.98 -7.73 -11.41
CA SER A 345 17.38 -7.77 -12.75
C SER A 345 16.00 -7.13 -12.77
N THR A 346 15.80 -6.06 -13.54
CA THR A 346 14.46 -5.51 -13.83
C THR A 346 14.29 -5.01 -15.27
N PRO A 347 13.06 -5.10 -15.82
CA PRO A 347 12.72 -4.67 -17.19
C PRO A 347 12.56 -3.15 -17.34
N VAL A 348 12.26 -2.44 -16.25
CA VAL A 348 12.02 -0.97 -16.27
C VAL A 348 13.29 -0.21 -16.64
N CYS A 349 14.44 -0.68 -16.14
CA CYS A 349 15.75 -0.08 -16.43
C CYS A 349 16.11 -0.18 -17.92
N LYS A 350 15.75 -1.29 -18.58
CA LYS A 350 16.04 -1.50 -20.01
C LYS A 350 15.43 -0.44 -20.92
N LYS A 351 14.26 0.12 -20.57
CA LYS A 351 13.60 1.17 -21.37
C LYS A 351 14.28 2.54 -21.21
N GLN A 352 14.78 2.84 -20.01
CA GLN A 352 15.53 4.07 -19.74
C GLN A 352 16.92 4.04 -20.38
N ASP A 353 17.58 2.87 -20.33
CA ASP A 353 18.87 2.67 -20.97
C ASP A 353 18.77 2.72 -22.50
N SER A 354 17.68 2.23 -23.08
CA SER A 354 17.44 2.36 -24.54
C SER A 354 17.12 3.79 -24.96
N ILE A 355 16.41 4.59 -24.15
CA ILE A 355 16.21 6.03 -24.40
C ILE A 355 17.53 6.78 -24.31
N LYS A 356 18.33 6.58 -23.25
CA LYS A 356 19.66 7.21 -23.11
C LYS A 356 20.62 6.80 -24.24
N LYS A 357 20.55 5.55 -24.69
CA LYS A 357 21.35 5.05 -25.82
C LYS A 357 20.90 5.61 -27.16
N LEU A 358 19.60 5.89 -27.33
CA LEU A 358 19.07 6.62 -28.49
C LEU A 358 19.48 8.09 -28.47
N GLU A 359 19.42 8.75 -27.31
CA GLU A 359 19.87 10.14 -27.13
C GLU A 359 21.38 10.28 -27.38
N SER A 360 22.20 9.32 -26.96
CA SER A 360 23.65 9.32 -27.25
C SER A 360 23.98 9.02 -28.72
N LEU A 361 23.17 8.21 -29.40
CA LEU A 361 23.30 7.95 -30.83
C LEU A 361 22.85 9.15 -31.70
N LEU A 362 21.88 9.92 -31.24
CA LEU A 362 21.42 11.14 -31.94
C LEU A 362 22.43 12.30 -31.76
N THR A 363 23.04 12.43 -30.59
CA THR A 363 24.07 13.45 -30.33
C THR A 363 25.43 13.14 -30.97
N SER A 364 25.75 11.86 -31.21
CA SER A 364 26.99 11.47 -31.93
C SER A 364 26.88 11.57 -33.46
N LYS A 365 25.68 11.73 -34.03
CA LYS A 365 25.47 11.98 -35.47
C LYS A 365 25.44 13.47 -35.85
N GLN A 366 25.54 14.37 -34.87
CA GLN A 366 25.56 15.82 -35.08
C GLN A 366 26.96 16.44 -34.90
N LYS A 367 27.99 15.61 -34.75
CA LYS A 367 29.40 15.96 -34.96
C LYS A 367 29.89 15.19 -36.17
#